data_AF-A0ABD5I280-F1
#
_entry.id   AF-A0ABD5I280-F1
#
_cell.length_a   1.000
_cell.length_b   1.000
_cell.length_c   1.000
_cell.angle_alpha   90.00
_cell.angle_beta   90.00
_cell.angle_gamma   90.00
#
_symmetry.space_group_name_H-M   'P 1'
#
loop_
_entity.id
_entity.type
_entity.pdbx_description
1 polymer ?
#
loop_
_entity_poly.entity_id
_entity_poly.type
_entity_poly.pdbx_seq_one_letter_code
_entity_poly.pdbx_strand_id
1 'polypeptide(L)'
;MLDMVKYWFWYDWIMLGVRILVSVSIAITTLDFQDSLTLPLWIVIFWEVVAFSIPWVALLFNYKYYLFTEILLYGGLCIYLTSLFPEANVTFLISAFLIAANSKHLSYYWTAPTTVFITTGILYAVAPSNSY
;
A
#
# COMPACT_ATOMS: atom_id res chain seq x y z
N MET A 1 -29.22 -5.77 15.22
CA MET A 1 -27.93 -5.10 15.42
C MET A 1 -26.95 -5.62 14.37
N LEU A 2 -27.13 -5.17 13.13
CA LEU A 2 -26.25 -5.44 11.98
C LEU A 2 -25.94 -4.09 11.27
N ASP A 3 -25.96 -2.99 12.01
CA ASP A 3 -25.59 -1.65 11.53
C ASP A 3 -24.06 -1.45 11.62
N MET A 4 -23.29 -2.42 11.11
CA MET A 4 -21.84 -2.45 11.27
C MET A 4 -21.09 -2.35 9.94
N VAL A 5 -21.76 -1.91 8.88
CA VAL A 5 -21.14 -1.62 7.58
C VAL A 5 -21.03 -0.11 7.44
N LYS A 6 -19.80 0.41 7.44
CA LYS A 6 -19.55 1.83 7.12
C LYS A 6 -20.08 2.11 5.71
N TYR A 7 -21.08 3.00 5.59
CA TYR A 7 -21.48 3.55 4.29
C TYR A 7 -20.35 4.40 3.72
N TRP A 8 -19.97 4.13 2.47
CA TRP A 8 -18.91 4.86 1.80
C TRP A 8 -19.37 6.24 1.36
N PHE A 9 -18.53 7.23 1.60
CA PHE A 9 -18.71 8.59 1.11
C PHE A 9 -17.96 8.80 -0.21
N TRP A 10 -18.18 9.91 -0.92
CA TRP A 10 -17.57 10.16 -2.24
C TRP A 10 -16.02 10.07 -2.22
N TYR A 11 -15.38 10.46 -1.11
CA TYR A 11 -13.92 10.36 -0.98
C TYR A 11 -13.41 8.92 -0.85
N ASP A 12 -14.21 7.99 -0.30
CA ASP A 12 -13.82 6.57 -0.20
C ASP A 12 -13.72 5.94 -1.60
N TRP A 13 -14.59 6.35 -2.53
CA TRP A 13 -14.56 5.94 -3.93
C TRP A 13 -13.32 6.47 -4.67
N ILE A 14 -12.90 7.70 -4.39
CA ILE A 14 -11.66 8.25 -4.97
C ILE A 14 -10.45 7.47 -4.47
N MET A 15 -10.39 7.16 -3.18
CA MET A 15 -9.32 6.34 -2.62
C MET A 15 -9.28 4.93 -3.23
N LEU A 16 -10.45 4.33 -3.48
CA LEU A 16 -10.52 3.05 -4.17
C LEU A 16 -9.98 3.16 -5.59
N GLY A 17 -10.35 4.23 -6.32
CA GLY A 17 -9.83 4.51 -7.65
C GLY A 17 -8.30 4.63 -7.69
N VAL A 18 -7.72 5.39 -6.77
CA VAL A 18 -6.24 5.51 -6.63
C VAL A 18 -5.62 4.13 -6.37
N ARG A 19 -6.22 3.33 -5.47
CA ARG A 19 -5.71 2.00 -5.15
C ARG A 19 -5.79 1.05 -6.34
N ILE A 20 -6.86 1.10 -7.14
CA ILE A 20 -6.99 0.31 -8.37
C ILE A 20 -5.88 0.69 -9.36
N LEU A 21 -5.67 1.98 -9.61
CA LEU A 21 -4.64 2.45 -10.54
C LEU A 21 -3.25 1.96 -10.14
N VAL A 22 -2.91 2.08 -8.85
CA VAL A 22 -1.61 1.62 -8.34
C VAL A 22 -1.49 0.11 -8.41
N SER A 23 -2.53 -0.64 -8.05
CA SER A 23 -2.49 -2.10 -8.08
C SER A 23 -2.36 -2.64 -9.49
N VAL A 24 -3.04 -2.03 -10.47
CA VAL A 24 -2.88 -2.36 -11.89
C VAL A 24 -1.46 -2.03 -12.37
N SER A 25 -0.92 -0.87 -11.99
CA SER A 25 0.46 -0.49 -12.33
C SER A 25 1.49 -1.49 -11.77
N ILE A 26 1.33 -1.89 -10.50
CA ILE A 26 2.16 -2.91 -9.87
C ILE A 26 2.02 -4.24 -10.62
N ALA A 27 0.79 -4.70 -10.90
CA ALA A 27 0.57 -5.97 -11.60
C ALA A 27 1.20 -6.01 -13.00
N ILE A 28 1.09 -4.92 -13.77
CA ILE A 28 1.76 -4.80 -15.08
C ILE A 28 3.27 -4.88 -14.91
N THR A 29 3.82 -4.12 -13.95
CA THR A 29 5.27 -4.12 -13.68
C THR A 29 5.76 -5.50 -13.23
N THR A 30 5.01 -6.19 -12.37
CA THR A 30 5.32 -7.56 -11.92
C THR A 30 5.34 -8.55 -13.09
N LEU A 31 4.46 -8.38 -14.09
CA LEU A 31 4.48 -9.20 -15.31
C LEU A 31 5.70 -8.90 -16.19
N ASP A 32 6.05 -7.62 -16.35
CA ASP A 32 7.22 -7.20 -17.15
C ASP A 32 8.54 -7.69 -16.55
N PHE A 33 8.63 -7.75 -15.22
CA PHE A 33 9.82 -8.17 -14.47
C PHE A 33 9.71 -9.58 -13.86
N GLN A 34 8.82 -10.43 -14.39
CA GLN A 34 8.52 -11.75 -13.81
C GLN A 34 9.75 -12.64 -13.59
N ASP A 35 10.75 -12.57 -14.49
CA ASP A 35 11.97 -13.38 -14.43
C ASP A 35 12.95 -12.94 -13.33
N SER A 36 12.77 -11.72 -12.80
CA SER A 36 13.59 -11.15 -11.73
C SER A 36 12.97 -11.36 -10.33
N LEU A 37 11.78 -11.97 -10.25
CA LEU A 37 11.12 -12.28 -8.99
C LEU A 37 11.78 -13.49 -8.31
N THR A 38 11.94 -13.43 -6.99
CA THR A 38 12.42 -14.57 -6.19
C THR A 38 11.31 -15.56 -5.86
N LEU A 39 10.05 -15.08 -5.83
CA LEU A 39 8.86 -15.92 -5.71
C LEU A 39 8.24 -16.20 -7.09
N PRO A 40 7.61 -17.37 -7.28
CA PRO A 40 6.82 -17.65 -8.47
C PRO A 40 5.77 -16.55 -8.73
N LEU A 41 5.63 -16.15 -10.00
CA LEU A 41 4.70 -15.10 -10.42
C LEU A 41 3.28 -15.26 -9.85
N TRP A 42 2.73 -16.47 -9.85
CA TRP A 42 1.39 -16.74 -9.33
C TRP A 42 1.24 -16.43 -7.84
N ILE A 43 2.30 -16.59 -7.04
CA ILE A 43 2.31 -16.24 -5.60
C ILE A 43 2.26 -14.73 -5.45
N VAL A 44 3.06 -14.00 -6.24
CA VAL A 44 3.12 -12.54 -6.19
C VAL A 44 1.78 -11.93 -6.64
N ILE A 45 1.21 -12.42 -7.74
CA ILE A 45 -0.12 -11.99 -8.20
C ILE A 45 -1.20 -12.30 -7.16
N PHE A 46 -1.15 -13.48 -6.53
CA PHE A 46 -2.08 -13.81 -5.44
C PHE A 46 -1.92 -12.84 -4.26
N TRP A 47 -0.68 -12.52 -3.88
CA TRP A 47 -0.40 -11.56 -2.83
C TRP A 47 -0.91 -10.17 -3.19
N GLU A 48 -0.69 -9.68 -4.41
CA GLU A 48 -1.24 -8.40 -4.88
C GLU A 48 -2.76 -8.34 -4.76
N VAL A 49 -3.47 -9.39 -5.19
CA VAL A 49 -4.95 -9.46 -5.07
C VAL A 49 -5.38 -9.42 -3.61
N VAL A 50 -4.69 -10.14 -2.73
CA VAL A 50 -4.99 -10.19 -1.30
C VAL A 50 -4.68 -8.85 -0.61
N ALA A 51 -3.54 -8.23 -0.94
CA ALA A 51 -3.11 -6.93 -0.44
C ALA A 51 -3.99 -5.78 -0.96
N PHE A 52 -4.63 -5.95 -2.12
CA PHE A 52 -5.68 -5.06 -2.59
C PHE A 52 -6.98 -5.29 -1.82
N SER A 53 -7.49 -6.52 -1.78
CA SER A 53 -8.89 -6.78 -1.37
C SER A 53 -9.12 -6.80 0.15
N ILE A 54 -8.26 -7.46 0.92
CA ILE A 54 -8.50 -7.69 2.35
C ILE A 54 -8.56 -6.38 3.16
N PRO A 55 -7.66 -5.40 2.97
CA PRO A 55 -7.74 -4.15 3.71
C PRO A 55 -9.08 -3.42 3.50
N TRP A 56 -9.57 -3.36 2.26
CA TRP A 56 -10.84 -2.70 1.95
C TRP A 56 -12.04 -3.39 2.58
N VAL A 57 -12.04 -4.72 2.61
CA VAL A 57 -13.06 -5.49 3.33
C VAL A 57 -12.96 -5.23 4.84
N ALA A 58 -11.74 -5.23 5.40
CA ALA A 58 -11.51 -4.95 6.82
C ALA A 58 -11.95 -3.53 7.22
N LEU A 59 -11.83 -2.55 6.31
CA LEU A 59 -12.27 -1.17 6.51
C LEU A 59 -13.78 -1.05 6.72
N LEU A 60 -14.58 -1.93 6.11
CA LEU A 60 -16.04 -1.95 6.29
C LEU A 60 -16.43 -2.31 7.73
N PHE A 61 -15.63 -3.14 8.40
CA PHE A 61 -15.90 -3.64 9.75
C PHE A 61 -15.26 -2.78 10.84
N ASN A 62 -13.94 -2.51 10.75
CA ASN A 62 -13.22 -1.76 11.76
C ASN A 62 -11.90 -1.18 11.23
N TYR A 63 -11.65 0.10 11.54
CA TYR A 63 -10.39 0.77 11.17
C TYR A 63 -9.14 0.07 11.72
N LYS A 64 -9.19 -0.53 12.92
CA LYS A 64 -8.05 -1.26 13.50
C LYS A 64 -7.69 -2.49 12.67
N TYR A 65 -8.70 -3.21 12.15
CA TYR A 65 -8.46 -4.36 11.28
C TYR A 65 -7.90 -3.91 9.94
N TYR A 66 -8.47 -2.84 9.35
CA TYR A 66 -7.92 -2.23 8.15
C TYR A 66 -6.42 -1.91 8.31
N LEU A 67 -6.05 -1.18 9.36
CA LEU A 67 -4.67 -0.75 9.59
C LEU A 67 -3.72 -1.95 9.74
N PHE A 68 -4.14 -2.97 10.50
CA PHE A 68 -3.35 -4.20 10.64
C PHE A 68 -3.17 -4.91 9.29
N THR A 69 -4.25 -5.11 8.53
CA THR A 69 -4.19 -5.81 7.24
C THR A 69 -3.44 -5.01 6.17
N GLU A 70 -3.54 -3.68 6.19
CA GLU A 70 -2.85 -2.79 5.25
C GLU A 70 -1.33 -2.85 5.49
N ILE A 71 -0.89 -2.73 6.75
CA ILE A 71 0.53 -2.84 7.12
C ILE A 71 1.07 -4.23 6.80
N LEU A 72 0.34 -5.29 7.18
CA LEU A 72 0.83 -6.65 7.01
C LEU A 72 0.89 -7.08 5.53
N LEU A 73 -0.21 -6.89 4.79
CA LEU A 73 -0.34 -7.44 3.45
C LEU A 73 0.28 -6.51 2.41
N TYR A 74 -0.13 -5.24 2.39
CA TYR A 74 0.37 -4.28 1.41
C TYR A 74 1.75 -3.77 1.80
N GLY A 75 1.99 -3.46 3.08
CA GLY A 75 3.33 -3.13 3.55
C GLY A 75 4.33 -4.27 3.32
N GLY A 76 3.92 -5.53 3.55
CA GLY A 76 4.74 -6.71 3.23
C GLY A 76 5.07 -6.82 1.74
N LEU A 77 4.08 -6.60 0.87
CA LEU A 77 4.27 -6.57 -0.59
C LEU A 77 5.26 -5.47 -0.99
N CYS A 78 5.14 -4.26 -0.42
CA CYS A 78 6.05 -3.16 -0.68
C CYS A 78 7.48 -3.47 -0.21
N ILE A 79 7.67 -4.09 0.96
CA ILE A 79 9.00 -4.53 1.43
C ILE A 79 9.59 -5.53 0.43
N TYR A 80 8.81 -6.54 0.03
CA TYR A 80 9.25 -7.55 -0.93
C TYR A 80 9.68 -6.92 -2.25
N LEU A 81 8.82 -6.11 -2.87
CA LEU A 81 9.12 -5.46 -4.15
C LEU A 81 10.30 -4.50 -4.03
N THR A 82 10.39 -3.69 -2.97
CA THR A 82 11.49 -2.73 -2.77
C THR A 82 12.83 -3.44 -2.52
N SER A 83 12.81 -4.62 -1.89
CA SER A 83 14.03 -5.42 -1.67
C SER A 83 14.64 -5.95 -2.97
N LEU A 84 13.82 -6.15 -4.00
CA LEU A 84 14.24 -6.59 -5.34
C LEU A 84 14.50 -5.40 -6.26
N PHE A 85 13.65 -4.38 -6.18
CA PHE A 85 13.68 -3.19 -7.02
C PHE A 85 13.61 -1.95 -6.13
N PRO A 86 14.76 -1.36 -5.75
CA PRO A 86 14.79 -0.20 -4.85
C PRO A 86 13.93 0.99 -5.33
N GLU A 87 13.77 1.13 -6.65
CA GLU A 87 12.93 2.15 -7.30
C GLU A 87 11.42 1.98 -7.00
N ALA A 88 10.99 0.79 -6.57
CA ALA A 88 9.61 0.52 -6.18
C ALA A 88 9.23 1.11 -4.81
N ASN A 89 10.15 1.78 -4.10
CA ASN A 89 9.89 2.40 -2.80
C ASN A 89 8.69 3.37 -2.81
N VAL A 90 8.39 3.98 -3.96
CA VAL A 90 7.26 4.89 -4.15
C VAL A 90 5.92 4.20 -3.88
N THR A 91 5.84 2.87 -4.00
CA THR A 91 4.63 2.12 -3.69
C THR A 91 4.20 2.23 -2.22
N PHE A 92 5.15 2.47 -1.30
CA PHE A 92 4.84 2.72 0.12
C PHE A 92 4.07 4.01 0.35
N LEU A 93 4.28 5.05 -0.48
CA LEU A 93 3.56 6.32 -0.36
C LEU A 93 2.04 6.10 -0.42
N ILE A 94 1.61 5.16 -1.27
CA ILE A 94 0.19 4.87 -1.49
C ILE A 94 -0.44 4.26 -0.24
N SER A 95 0.22 3.28 0.37
CA SER A 95 -0.27 2.64 1.59
C SER A 95 -0.39 3.66 2.73
N ALA A 96 0.63 4.49 2.90
CA ALA A 96 0.66 5.46 3.98
C ALA A 96 -0.31 6.65 3.73
N PHE A 97 -0.52 7.06 2.48
CA PHE A 97 -1.58 8.01 2.11
C PHE A 97 -2.97 7.44 2.41
N LEU A 98 -3.22 6.17 2.09
CA LEU A 98 -4.52 5.53 2.37
C LEU A 98 -4.74 5.33 3.87
N ILE A 99 -3.70 5.01 4.65
CA ILE A 99 -3.77 5.00 6.11
C ILE A 99 -4.10 6.40 6.65
N ALA A 100 -3.45 7.44 6.13
CA ALA A 100 -3.72 8.84 6.48
C ALA A 100 -5.18 9.23 6.26
N ALA A 101 -5.68 8.95 5.06
CA ALA A 101 -6.99 9.39 4.62
C ALA A 101 -8.13 8.61 5.29
N ASN A 102 -7.89 7.34 5.67
CA ASN A 102 -8.86 6.51 6.38
C ASN A 102 -8.79 6.62 7.91
N SER A 103 -7.77 7.28 8.47
CA SER A 103 -7.66 7.57 9.90
C SER A 103 -8.84 8.43 10.37
N LYS A 104 -9.74 7.84 11.17
CA LYS A 104 -10.90 8.51 11.81
C LYS A 104 -10.44 9.67 12.72
N HIS A 105 -10.22 10.85 12.15
CA HIS A 105 -10.01 12.15 12.81
C HIS A 105 -8.97 12.22 13.98
N LEU A 106 -8.24 11.15 14.28
CA LEU A 106 -7.36 11.04 15.46
C LEU A 106 -5.88 11.26 15.13
N SER A 107 -5.45 10.94 13.91
CA SER A 107 -4.13 11.30 13.42
C SER A 107 -4.32 12.43 12.43
N TYR A 108 -3.97 13.65 12.85
CA TYR A 108 -4.05 14.87 12.06
C TYR A 108 -3.65 14.60 10.60
N TYR A 109 -4.53 14.96 9.66
CA TYR A 109 -4.37 14.80 8.20
C TYR A 109 -3.01 15.30 7.64
N TRP A 110 -2.25 16.07 8.42
CA TRP A 110 -0.94 16.62 8.10
C TRP A 110 0.25 15.75 8.52
N THR A 111 0.08 14.88 9.52
CA THR A 111 1.19 14.07 10.06
C THR A 111 1.59 12.96 9.11
N ALA A 112 0.62 12.31 8.48
CA ALA A 112 0.91 11.16 7.65
C ALA A 112 1.62 11.49 6.31
N PRO A 113 1.26 12.55 5.54
CA PRO A 113 2.10 12.98 4.42
C PRO A 113 3.53 13.30 4.88
N THR A 114 3.66 13.96 6.03
CA THR A 114 4.96 14.31 6.63
C THR A 114 5.78 13.06 6.97
N THR A 115 5.17 12.06 7.61
CA THR A 115 5.85 10.78 7.90
C THR A 115 6.28 10.09 6.61
N VAL A 116 5.44 10.12 5.58
CA VAL A 116 5.74 9.50 4.29
C VAL A 116 6.93 10.15 3.59
N PHE A 117 6.95 11.48 3.51
CA PHE A 117 8.08 12.20 2.93
C PHE A 117 9.35 12.01 3.74
N ILE A 118 9.26 12.03 5.08
CA ILE A 118 10.42 11.82 5.95
C ILE A 118 10.95 10.39 5.83
N THR A 119 10.10 9.37 5.90
CA THR A 119 10.53 7.97 5.79
C THR A 119 11.11 7.68 4.41
N THR A 120 10.47 8.16 3.34
CA THR A 120 11.00 8.00 1.97
C THR A 120 12.33 8.75 1.79
N GLY A 121 12.44 9.96 2.35
CA GLY A 121 13.67 10.75 2.32
C GLY A 121 14.82 10.10 3.09
N ILE A 122 14.54 9.49 4.25
CA ILE A 122 15.54 8.72 5.01
C ILE A 122 15.97 7.48 4.22
N LEU A 123 15.03 6.74 3.65
CA LEU A 123 15.36 5.56 2.82
C LEU A 123 16.19 5.94 1.59
N TYR A 124 15.89 7.06 0.95
CA TYR A 124 16.69 7.61 -0.15
C TYR A 124 18.10 8.01 0.30
N ALA A 125 18.23 8.70 1.44
CA ALA A 125 19.51 9.15 1.97
C ALA A 125 20.42 8.01 2.45
N VAL A 126 19.84 6.89 2.87
CA VAL A 126 20.56 5.72 3.37
C VAL A 126 20.75 4.64 2.28
N ALA A 127 20.02 4.74 1.16
CA ALA A 127 20.22 3.84 0.03
C ALA A 127 21.66 3.98 -0.50
N PRO A 128 22.40 2.86 -0.69
CA PRO A 128 23.75 2.91 -1.20
C PRO A 128 23.74 3.56 -2.59
N SER A 129 24.54 4.62 -2.76
CA SER A 129 24.74 5.25 -4.05
C SER A 129 25.50 4.28 -4.94
N ASN A 130 24.79 3.48 -5.72
CA ASN A 130 25.41 2.71 -6.80
C ASN A 130 25.79 3.70 -7.90
N SER A 131 26.96 4.33 -7.74
CA SER A 131 27.67 5.01 -8.81
C SER A 131 28.21 3.93 -9.76
N TYR A 132 27.44 3.68 -10.83
CA TYR A 132 27.96 3.10 -12.06
C TYR A 132 28.28 4.24 -13.04
#